data_AF-A0A2E2A2P1-F1
#
_entry.id   AF-A0A2E2A2P1-F1
#
_cell.length_a   1.000
_cell.length_b   1.000
_cell.length_c   1.000
_cell.angle_alpha   90.00
_cell.angle_beta   90.00
_cell.angle_gamma   90.00
#
_symmetry.space_group_name_H-M   'P 1'
#
loop_
_entity.id
_entity.type
_entity.pdbx_description
1 polymer ?
#
loop_
_entity_poly.entity_id
_entity_poly.type
_entity_poly.pdbx_seq_one_letter_code
_entity_poly.pdbx_strand_id
1 'polypeptide(L)'
;MNKTIILMMFFLAFACEANDQMNEKTILEQKVEAFIFLSDYHHQLHIMIGEDGGDIMEAYNEFKSAPVLQTNNELIPVKEALERIKVVDPENIDVKQLDYLVDYYQSGLSIQIEAILRGYGYKENFEMNTIMDVYDKLSKGNN
;
A
#
# COMPACT_ATOMS: atom_id res chain seq x y z
N MET A 1 51.25 0.49 11.65
CA MET A 1 49.87 0.85 11.27
C MET A 1 49.21 1.49 12.49
N ASN A 2 48.77 2.75 12.39
CA ASN A 2 48.23 3.48 13.55
C ASN A 2 46.98 2.78 14.10
N LYS A 3 46.90 2.60 15.42
CA LYS A 3 45.76 1.94 16.09
C LYS A 3 44.41 2.58 15.72
N THR A 4 44.41 3.88 15.41
CA THR A 4 43.27 4.64 14.90
C THR A 4 42.80 4.19 13.51
N ILE A 5 43.72 3.81 12.61
CA ILE A 5 43.38 3.33 11.26
C ILE A 5 42.75 1.93 11.34
N ILE A 6 43.24 1.08 12.24
CA ILE A 6 42.67 -0.25 12.49
C ILE A 6 41.25 -0.13 13.06
N LEU A 7 41.04 0.80 14.00
CA LEU A 7 39.73 1.07 14.59
C LEU A 7 38.73 1.60 13.54
N MET A 8 39.17 2.50 12.65
CA MET A 8 38.35 3.05 11.58
C MET A 8 37.95 2.00 10.53
N MET A 9 38.85 1.08 10.17
CA MET A 9 38.51 -0.07 9.31
C MET A 9 37.51 -1.04 9.97
N PHE A 10 37.57 -1.20 11.29
CA PHE A 10 36.64 -2.06 12.02
C PHE A 10 35.21 -1.49 12.01
N PHE A 11 35.05 -0.16 12.15
CA PHE A 11 33.73 0.48 12.04
C PHE A 11 33.12 0.44 10.63
N LEU A 12 33.95 0.52 9.59
CA LEU A 12 33.47 0.40 8.19
C LEU A 12 32.99 -1.01 7.84
N ALA A 13 33.50 -2.05 8.51
CA ALA A 13 33.08 -3.43 8.28
C ALA A 13 31.67 -3.76 8.85
N PHE A 14 31.18 -2.97 9.82
CA PHE A 14 29.84 -3.12 10.40
C PHE A 14 28.79 -2.19 9.77
N ALA A 15 29.18 -1.32 8.83
CA ALA A 15 28.27 -0.38 8.16
C ALA A 15 27.45 -1.02 7.03
N CYS A 16 27.64 -2.32 6.77
CA CYS A 16 26.77 -3.07 5.88
C CYS A 16 25.52 -3.48 6.68
N GLU A 17 24.54 -2.58 6.79
CA GLU A 17 23.18 -3.00 7.11
C GLU A 17 22.78 -4.04 6.06
N ALA A 18 22.34 -5.21 6.51
CA ALA A 18 21.63 -6.16 5.67
C ALA A 18 20.33 -5.46 5.27
N ASN A 19 20.40 -4.71 4.16
CA ASN A 19 19.22 -4.12 3.56
C ASN A 19 18.39 -5.32 3.13
N ASP A 20 17.30 -5.58 3.85
CA ASP A 20 16.39 -6.68 3.57
C ASP A 20 15.75 -6.33 2.22
N GLN A 21 16.41 -6.79 1.16
CA GLN A 21 16.13 -6.36 -0.19
C GLN A 21 14.80 -7.03 -0.56
N MET A 22 13.69 -6.34 -0.28
CA MET A 22 12.36 -6.81 -0.67
C MET A 22 12.40 -7.13 -2.15
N ASN A 23 12.13 -8.39 -2.48
CA ASN A 23 12.09 -8.80 -3.87
C ASN A 23 10.82 -8.23 -4.52
N GLU A 24 10.84 -8.12 -5.84
CA GLU A 24 9.73 -7.55 -6.62
C GLU A 24 8.39 -8.24 -6.33
N LYS A 25 8.40 -9.55 -6.07
CA LYS A 25 7.19 -10.30 -5.70
C LYS A 25 6.56 -9.75 -4.42
N THR A 26 7.34 -9.53 -3.37
CA THR A 26 6.82 -8.98 -2.11
C THR A 26 6.30 -7.55 -2.28
N ILE A 27 6.98 -6.75 -3.11
CA ILE A 27 6.50 -5.40 -3.45
C ILE A 27 5.16 -5.47 -4.18
N LEU A 28 5.01 -6.39 -5.13
CA LEU A 28 3.76 -6.59 -5.86
C LEU A 28 2.64 -7.09 -4.95
N GLU A 29 2.92 -8.05 -4.07
CA GLU A 29 1.94 -8.56 -3.08
C GLU A 29 1.40 -7.41 -2.22
N GLN A 30 2.28 -6.56 -1.66
CA GLN A 30 1.84 -5.43 -0.85
C GLN A 30 0.95 -4.46 -1.64
N LYS A 31 1.29 -4.16 -2.90
CA LYS A 31 0.48 -3.27 -3.74
C LYS A 31 -0.89 -3.87 -4.07
N VAL A 32 -0.94 -5.15 -4.40
CA VAL A 32 -2.18 -5.87 -4.72
C VAL A 32 -3.09 -5.94 -3.49
N GLU A 33 -2.55 -6.33 -2.34
CA GLU A 33 -3.31 -6.36 -1.07
C GLU A 33 -3.84 -4.98 -0.68
N ALA A 34 -3.02 -3.93 -0.82
CA ALA A 34 -3.44 -2.56 -0.55
C ALA A 34 -4.55 -2.10 -1.50
N PHE A 35 -4.43 -2.40 -2.80
CA PHE A 35 -5.48 -2.07 -3.77
C PHE A 35 -6.79 -2.78 -3.43
N ILE A 36 -6.74 -4.08 -3.13
CA ILE A 36 -7.93 -4.88 -2.79
C ILE A 36 -8.60 -4.29 -1.53
N PHE A 37 -7.82 -4.00 -0.49
CA PHE A 37 -8.33 -3.33 0.71
C PHE A 37 -9.06 -2.01 0.37
N LEU A 38 -8.44 -1.13 -0.42
CA LEU A 38 -9.07 0.15 -0.78
C LEU A 38 -10.33 -0.04 -1.62
N SER A 39 -10.38 -1.07 -2.47
CA SER A 39 -11.57 -1.41 -3.24
C SER A 39 -12.69 -1.95 -2.35
N ASP A 40 -12.37 -2.85 -1.41
CA ASP A 40 -13.35 -3.50 -0.54
C ASP A 40 -13.94 -2.52 0.48
N TYR A 41 -13.14 -1.56 0.94
CA TYR A 41 -13.52 -0.56 1.95
C TYR A 41 -13.94 0.80 1.37
N HIS A 42 -14.02 0.91 0.03
CA HIS A 42 -14.36 2.17 -0.64
C HIS A 42 -15.77 2.66 -0.25
N HIS A 43 -16.71 1.73 -0.08
CA HIS A 43 -18.07 2.05 0.32
C HIS A 43 -18.13 2.69 1.73
N GLN A 44 -17.31 2.24 2.68
CA GLN A 44 -17.23 2.86 4.00
C GLN A 44 -16.80 4.33 3.91
N LEU A 45 -15.92 4.68 2.96
CA LEU A 45 -15.52 6.08 2.75
C LEU A 45 -16.70 6.92 2.23
N HIS A 46 -17.46 6.40 1.26
CA HIS A 46 -18.66 7.07 0.75
C HIS A 46 -19.74 7.28 1.82
N ILE A 47 -19.89 6.34 2.76
CA ILE A 47 -20.75 6.53 3.95
C ILE A 47 -20.19 7.67 4.82
N MET A 48 -18.87 7.69 5.08
CA MET A 48 -18.23 8.70 5.92
C MET A 48 -18.36 10.12 5.37
N ILE A 49 -18.34 10.32 4.04
CA ILE A 49 -18.55 11.62 3.38
C ILE A 49 -20.03 11.93 3.11
N GLY A 50 -20.95 11.03 3.48
CA GLY A 50 -22.40 11.23 3.35
C GLY A 50 -22.94 11.08 1.92
N GLU A 51 -22.18 10.46 1.01
CA GLU A 51 -22.65 10.15 -0.35
C GLU A 51 -23.51 8.89 -0.38
N ASP A 52 -23.20 7.91 0.47
CA ASP A 52 -23.99 6.71 0.67
C ASP A 52 -24.68 6.70 2.05
N GLY A 53 -25.84 6.05 2.14
CA GLY A 53 -26.55 5.89 3.40
C GLY A 53 -25.87 4.86 4.32
N GLY A 54 -25.74 5.16 5.60
CA GLY A 54 -25.18 4.24 6.60
C GLY A 54 -24.89 4.93 7.93
N ASP A 55 -24.38 4.18 8.90
CA ASP A 55 -23.85 4.74 10.14
C ASP A 55 -22.39 5.18 9.93
N ILE A 56 -22.16 6.49 9.99
CA ILE A 56 -20.86 7.12 9.76
C ILE A 56 -19.80 6.64 10.75
N MET A 57 -20.18 6.45 12.01
CA MET A 57 -19.23 6.00 13.04
C MET A 57 -18.91 4.52 12.90
N GLU A 58 -19.89 3.70 12.50
CA GLU A 58 -19.67 2.30 12.16
C GLU A 58 -18.70 2.16 10.98
N ALA A 59 -18.96 2.87 9.87
CA ALA A 59 -18.10 2.87 8.69
C ALA A 59 -16.66 3.31 9.01
N TYR A 60 -16.49 4.37 9.80
CA TYR A 60 -15.17 4.81 10.28
C TYR A 60 -14.46 3.73 11.11
N ASN A 61 -15.17 3.07 12.03
CA ASN A 61 -14.58 2.04 12.89
C ASN A 61 -14.23 0.77 12.10
N GLU A 62 -15.06 0.36 11.16
CA GLU A 62 -14.78 -0.76 10.25
C GLU A 62 -13.52 -0.50 9.42
N PHE A 63 -13.44 0.68 8.77
CA PHE A 63 -12.27 1.07 7.99
C PHE A 63 -11.00 1.10 8.85
N LYS A 64 -11.08 1.72 10.03
CA LYS A 64 -9.94 1.90 10.94
C LYS A 64 -9.41 0.61 11.54
N SER A 65 -10.30 -0.34 11.82
CA SER A 65 -9.96 -1.59 12.51
C SER A 65 -9.49 -2.69 11.56
N ALA A 66 -9.50 -2.44 10.25
CA ALA A 66 -9.06 -3.41 9.25
C ALA A 66 -7.61 -3.86 9.48
N PRO A 67 -7.33 -5.18 9.59
CA PRO A 67 -5.98 -5.67 9.86
C PRO A 67 -4.95 -5.30 8.79
N VAL A 68 -5.36 -5.26 7.52
CA VAL A 68 -4.47 -4.93 6.38
C VAL A 68 -3.93 -3.50 6.50
N LEU A 69 -4.78 -2.55 6.92
CA LEU A 69 -4.38 -1.15 7.18
C LEU A 69 -3.25 -1.03 8.21
N GLN A 70 -3.11 -1.99 9.12
CA GLN A 70 -2.09 -1.96 10.17
C GLN A 70 -0.79 -2.67 9.79
N THR A 71 -0.80 -3.49 8.76
CA THR A 71 0.31 -4.42 8.44
C THR A 71 0.93 -4.18 7.07
N ASN A 72 0.20 -3.55 6.14
CA ASN A 72 0.66 -3.31 4.79
C ASN A 72 1.32 -1.92 4.65
N ASN A 73 2.59 -1.88 4.21
CA ASN A 73 3.37 -0.65 4.12
C ASN A 73 2.86 0.32 3.03
N GLU A 74 2.19 -0.16 1.98
CA GLU A 74 1.58 0.73 0.98
C GLU A 74 0.44 1.54 1.59
N LEU A 75 -0.20 1.07 2.68
CA LEU A 75 -1.30 1.79 3.30
C LEU A 75 -0.87 2.85 4.34
N ILE A 76 0.44 3.09 4.50
CA ILE A 76 0.95 4.14 5.40
C ILE A 76 0.31 5.51 5.11
N PRO A 77 0.25 6.02 3.86
CA PRO A 77 -0.37 7.32 3.58
C PRO A 77 -1.85 7.38 4.00
N VAL A 78 -2.58 6.29 3.81
CA VAL A 78 -4.00 6.15 4.16
C VAL A 78 -4.18 6.14 5.68
N LYS A 79 -3.33 5.39 6.40
CA LYS A 79 -3.31 5.37 7.85
C LYS A 79 -3.02 6.76 8.43
N GLU A 80 -1.99 7.43 7.92
CA GLU A 80 -1.63 8.80 8.34
C GLU A 80 -2.76 9.79 8.06
N ALA A 81 -3.53 9.62 6.96
CA ALA A 81 -4.70 10.44 6.69
C ALA A 81 -5.85 10.18 7.66
N LEU A 82 -6.14 8.91 7.93
CA LEU A 82 -7.16 8.51 8.88
C LEU A 82 -6.86 9.03 10.31
N GLU A 83 -5.59 9.05 10.72
CA GLU A 83 -5.15 9.55 12.02
C GLU A 83 -5.29 11.08 12.18
N ARG A 84 -5.36 11.84 11.08
CA ARG A 84 -5.63 13.29 11.12
C ARG A 84 -7.08 13.61 11.48
N ILE A 85 -8.02 12.70 11.25
CA ILE A 85 -9.44 12.92 11.50
C ILE A 85 -9.70 12.98 13.02
N LYS A 86 -9.99 14.20 13.51
CA LYS A 86 -10.33 14.45 14.92
C LYS A 86 -11.82 14.38 15.20
N VAL A 87 -12.63 14.67 14.18
CA VAL A 87 -14.10 14.66 14.24
C VAL A 87 -14.58 13.93 13.01
N VAL A 88 -15.31 12.84 13.22
CA VAL A 88 -15.90 12.04 12.14
C VAL A 88 -17.25 12.67 11.81
N ASP A 89 -17.27 13.48 10.77
CA ASP A 89 -18.45 14.19 10.28
C ASP A 89 -18.32 14.36 8.75
N PRO A 90 -19.39 14.19 7.97
CA PRO A 90 -19.35 14.30 6.51
C PRO A 90 -18.85 15.66 6.00
N GLU A 91 -19.07 16.74 6.74
CA GLU A 91 -18.59 18.08 6.38
C GLU A 91 -17.16 18.36 6.84
N ASN A 92 -16.55 17.44 7.58
CA ASN A 92 -15.17 17.58 8.01
C ASN A 92 -14.20 17.43 6.82
N ILE A 93 -13.32 18.41 6.67
CA ILE A 93 -12.33 18.43 5.59
C ILE A 93 -11.35 17.25 5.64
N ASP A 94 -10.97 16.75 6.82
CA ASP A 94 -10.05 15.63 6.95
C ASP A 94 -10.69 14.32 6.46
N VAL A 95 -12.02 14.17 6.62
CA VAL A 95 -12.77 13.02 6.11
C VAL A 95 -12.83 13.06 4.58
N LYS A 96 -13.16 14.22 3.99
CA LYS A 96 -13.13 14.42 2.53
C LYS A 96 -11.74 14.24 1.94
N GLN A 97 -10.69 14.68 2.64
CA GLN A 97 -9.31 14.51 2.19
C GLN A 97 -8.83 13.05 2.24
N LEU A 98 -9.32 12.25 3.18
CA LEU A 98 -9.06 10.81 3.19
C LEU A 98 -9.66 10.15 1.95
N ASP A 99 -10.90 10.47 1.63
CA ASP A 99 -11.60 9.99 0.43
C ASP A 99 -10.82 10.35 -0.85
N TYR A 100 -10.48 11.63 -1.03
CA TYR A 100 -9.64 12.07 -2.14
C TYR A 100 -8.31 11.32 -2.21
N LEU A 101 -7.64 11.12 -1.06
CA LEU A 101 -6.39 10.37 -1.04
C LEU A 101 -6.61 8.95 -1.55
N VAL A 102 -7.66 8.27 -1.08
CA VAL A 102 -7.94 6.88 -1.45
C VAL A 102 -8.22 6.75 -2.95
N ASP A 103 -9.01 7.65 -3.54
CA ASP A 103 -9.28 7.67 -4.99
C ASP A 103 -8.01 7.70 -5.84
N TYR A 104 -7.16 8.68 -5.56
CA TYR A 104 -5.92 8.87 -6.31
C TYR A 104 -4.91 7.77 -6.02
N TYR A 105 -4.84 7.32 -4.77
CA TYR A 105 -3.87 6.31 -4.36
C TYR A 105 -4.22 4.93 -4.91
N GLN A 106 -5.49 4.54 -4.88
CA GLN A 106 -5.98 3.30 -5.51
C GLN A 106 -5.70 3.30 -7.03
N SER A 107 -5.98 4.42 -7.70
CA SER A 107 -5.65 4.59 -9.13
C SER A 107 -4.15 4.45 -9.39
N GLY A 108 -3.31 5.06 -8.53
CA GLY A 108 -1.86 4.95 -8.60
C GLY A 108 -1.33 3.53 -8.40
N LEU A 109 -1.90 2.78 -7.45
CA LEU A 109 -1.56 1.38 -7.22
C LEU A 109 -1.89 0.53 -8.46
N SER A 110 -3.07 0.73 -9.06
CA SER A 110 -3.44 0.02 -10.30
C SER A 110 -2.42 0.22 -11.41
N ILE A 111 -1.95 1.46 -11.61
CA ILE A 111 -0.98 1.79 -12.66
C ILE A 111 0.38 1.13 -12.36
N GLN A 112 0.83 1.16 -11.11
CA GLN A 112 2.10 0.54 -10.72
C GLN A 112 2.10 -0.97 -10.91
N ILE A 113 1.00 -1.61 -10.51
CA ILE A 113 0.76 -3.04 -10.68
C ILE A 113 0.75 -3.42 -12.17
N GLU A 114 0.01 -2.67 -12.99
CA GLU A 114 0.00 -2.87 -14.44
C GLU A 114 1.41 -2.71 -15.02
N ALA A 115 2.16 -1.68 -14.61
CA ALA A 115 3.50 -1.41 -15.10
C ALA A 115 4.45 -2.59 -14.85
N ILE A 116 4.36 -3.23 -13.67
CA ILE A 116 5.14 -4.44 -13.36
C ILE A 116 4.80 -5.56 -14.35
N LEU A 117 3.51 -5.87 -14.52
CA LEU A 117 3.07 -6.93 -15.46
C LEU A 117 3.49 -6.64 -16.92
N ARG A 118 3.36 -5.39 -17.35
CA ARG A 118 3.78 -4.93 -18.68
C ARG A 118 5.30 -5.05 -18.87
N GLY A 119 6.08 -4.86 -17.80
CA GLY A 119 7.52 -5.11 -17.78
C GLY A 119 7.90 -6.56 -18.11
N TYR A 120 7.02 -7.51 -17.79
CA TYR A 120 7.16 -8.93 -18.17
C TYR A 120 6.51 -9.28 -19.51
N GLY A 121 6.02 -8.29 -20.27
CA GLY A 121 5.42 -8.48 -21.58
C GLY A 121 3.94 -8.90 -21.55
N TYR A 122 3.29 -8.90 -20.38
CA TYR A 122 1.85 -9.20 -20.28
C TYR A 122 1.03 -8.07 -20.89
N LYS A 123 0.17 -8.39 -21.87
CA LYS A 123 -0.60 -7.40 -22.68
C LYS A 123 -2.11 -7.48 -22.49
N GLU A 124 -2.59 -8.47 -21.75
CA GLU A 124 -4.01 -8.71 -21.55
C GLU A 124 -4.56 -7.84 -20.41
N ASN A 125 -5.89 -7.83 -20.29
CA ASN A 125 -6.59 -7.30 -19.14
C ASN A 125 -6.46 -8.28 -17.97
N PHE A 126 -6.41 -7.77 -16.75
CA PHE A 126 -6.27 -8.58 -15.54
C PHE A 126 -7.33 -8.21 -14.51
N GLU A 127 -7.65 -9.17 -13.66
CA GLU A 127 -8.40 -8.93 -12.42
C GLU A 127 -7.41 -8.91 -11.26
N MET A 128 -7.58 -7.97 -10.32
CA MET A 128 -6.62 -7.75 -9.23
C MET A 128 -6.35 -9.02 -8.41
N ASN A 129 -7.40 -9.83 -8.18
CA ASN A 129 -7.32 -11.09 -7.43
C ASN A 129 -6.49 -12.19 -8.13
N THR A 130 -6.13 -12.01 -9.40
CA THR A 130 -5.39 -13.01 -10.20
C THR A 130 -3.93 -12.62 -10.42
N ILE A 131 -3.52 -11.41 -10.01
CA ILE A 131 -2.24 -10.83 -10.41
C ILE A 131 -1.04 -11.63 -9.91
N MET A 132 -1.11 -12.16 -8.70
CA MET A 132 0.00 -12.94 -8.15
C MET A 132 0.23 -14.24 -8.93
N ASP A 133 -0.84 -14.90 -9.37
CA ASP A 133 -0.75 -16.10 -10.21
C ASP A 133 -0.20 -15.79 -11.60
N VAL A 134 -0.59 -14.64 -12.17
CA VAL A 134 -0.07 -14.16 -13.45
C VAL A 134 1.42 -13.85 -13.33
N TYR A 135 1.83 -13.12 -12.29
CA TYR A 135 3.22 -12.80 -12.02
C TYR A 135 4.08 -14.05 -11.84
N ASP A 136 3.62 -15.03 -11.07
CA ASP A 136 4.35 -16.28 -10.83
C ASP A 136 4.55 -17.10 -12.10
N LYS A 137 3.63 -17.02 -13.08
CA LYS A 137 3.78 -17.66 -14.39
C LYS A 137 4.80 -16.94 -15.26
N LEU A 138 4.75 -15.61 -15.29
CA LEU A 138 5.63 -14.78 -16.11
C LEU A 138 7.07 -14.82 -15.62
N SER A 139 7.28 -14.71 -14.31
CA SER A 139 8.62 -14.70 -13.70
C SER A 139 9.36 -16.03 -13.89
N LYS A 140 8.64 -17.16 -13.96
CA LYS A 140 9.24 -18.49 -14.23
C LYS A 140 9.54 -18.72 -15.71
N GLY A 141 8.82 -18.07 -16.62
CA GLY A 141 8.98 -18.23 -18.07
C GLY A 141 10.13 -17.42 -18.69
N ASN A 142 10.72 -16.48 -17.93
CA ASN A 142 11.80 -15.60 -18.39
C ASN A 142 13.22 -16.06 -17.94
N ASN A 143 13.35 -17.30 -17.45
CA ASN A 143 14.64 -17.95 -17.14
C ASN A 143 15.09 -18.91 -18.24
#